data_AF-A0A9W9ENM5-F1
#
_entry.id   AF-A0A9W9ENM5-F1
#
_cell.length_a   1.000
_cell.length_b   1.000
_cell.length_c   1.000
_cell.angle_alpha   90.00
_cell.angle_beta   90.00
_cell.angle_gamma   90.00
#
_symmetry.space_group_name_H-M   'P 1'
#
loop_
_entity.id
_entity.type
_entity.pdbx_description
1 polymer ?
#
loop_
_entity_poly.entity_id
_entity_poly.type
_entity_poly.pdbx_seq_one_letter_code
_entity_poly.pdbx_strand_id
1 'polypeptide(L)'
;MTIQAESPKIVKLDAHNPKTKTDGVTEIVQRDGGVIIKGLFPTEHTERIRAELKPVFDADIPDPSGFFPKSTRRATGLIGISDACVEYVTNKLWIDVCNKILSMTKSTYENVATLIIPGSHKWDIERTPKREEAVPAELDVGDVLIFTGNVYHGGGANKSIDQIREVIGMFMVKGMYRPAENQMLAVPPEKARSFPPGSKTSWVWDQSAEC
;
A
#
# COMPACT_ATOMS: atom_id res chain seq x y z
N MET A 1 7.90 -33.40 -22.10
CA MET A 1 7.40 -32.05 -22.40
C MET A 1 7.73 -31.17 -21.22
N THR A 2 8.46 -30.07 -21.42
CA THR A 2 8.65 -29.06 -20.38
C THR A 2 7.39 -28.21 -20.33
N ILE A 3 6.64 -28.25 -19.23
CA ILE A 3 5.56 -27.28 -19.02
C ILE A 3 6.25 -25.95 -18.72
N GLN A 4 6.31 -25.09 -19.73
CA GLN A 4 6.77 -23.72 -19.57
C GLN A 4 5.69 -22.96 -18.80
N ALA A 5 5.80 -22.96 -17.47
CA ALA A 5 4.90 -22.21 -16.60
C ALA A 5 4.85 -20.75 -17.04
N GLU A 6 3.65 -20.20 -17.21
CA GLU A 6 3.50 -18.79 -17.55
C GLU A 6 4.18 -17.93 -16.48
N SER A 7 4.92 -16.91 -16.92
CA SER A 7 5.44 -15.89 -16.00
C SER A 7 4.28 -15.31 -15.19
N PRO A 8 4.40 -15.20 -13.85
CA PRO A 8 3.34 -14.63 -13.02
C PRO A 8 2.94 -13.23 -13.49
N LYS A 9 1.65 -12.89 -13.33
CA LYS A 9 1.09 -11.60 -13.75
C LYS A 9 0.26 -11.03 -12.61
N ILE A 10 0.37 -9.72 -12.37
CA ILE A 10 -0.49 -9.00 -11.42
C ILE A 10 -1.79 -8.65 -12.14
N VAL A 11 -2.93 -9.05 -11.59
CA VAL A 11 -4.24 -8.67 -12.15
C VAL A 11 -4.44 -7.17 -11.99
N LYS A 12 -4.91 -6.50 -13.05
CA LYS A 12 -5.33 -5.10 -13.02
C LYS A 12 -6.85 -5.02 -13.24
N LEU A 13 -7.56 -4.29 -12.37
CA LEU A 13 -9.00 -4.02 -12.44
C LEU A 13 -9.25 -2.51 -12.55
N ASP A 14 -10.30 -2.10 -13.25
CA ASP A 14 -10.72 -0.69 -13.33
C ASP A 14 -11.63 -0.33 -12.15
N ALA A 15 -11.32 0.73 -11.38
CA ALA A 15 -12.12 1.20 -10.26
C ALA A 15 -13.55 1.64 -10.67
N HIS A 16 -13.71 2.16 -11.89
CA HIS A 16 -14.98 2.66 -12.41
C HIS A 16 -15.85 1.56 -13.03
N ASN A 17 -15.28 0.39 -13.30
CA ASN A 17 -16.03 -0.76 -13.79
C ASN A 17 -17.04 -1.23 -12.72
N PRO A 18 -18.36 -1.29 -13.01
CA PRO A 18 -19.36 -1.70 -12.03
C PRO A 18 -19.16 -3.11 -11.44
N LYS A 19 -18.38 -3.98 -12.09
CA LYS A 19 -18.01 -5.32 -11.60
C LYS A 19 -16.87 -5.31 -10.57
N THR A 20 -16.08 -4.24 -10.48
CA THR A 20 -15.06 -4.07 -9.45
C THR A 20 -15.76 -3.85 -8.11
N LYS A 21 -15.74 -4.88 -7.27
CA LYS A 21 -16.45 -4.99 -6.00
C LYS A 21 -15.59 -5.75 -5.00
N THR A 22 -15.78 -5.44 -3.72
CA THR A 22 -15.04 -5.99 -2.58
C THR A 22 -14.79 -7.49 -2.67
N ASP A 23 -15.80 -8.26 -3.05
CA ASP A 23 -15.72 -9.72 -3.11
C ASP A 23 -14.71 -10.20 -4.15
N GLY A 24 -14.86 -9.79 -5.41
CA GLY A 24 -13.93 -10.15 -6.49
C GLY A 24 -12.52 -9.59 -6.29
N VAL A 25 -12.39 -8.39 -5.70
CA VAL A 25 -11.08 -7.83 -5.31
C VAL A 25 -10.41 -8.72 -4.25
N THR A 26 -11.15 -9.12 -3.22
CA THR A 26 -10.65 -9.99 -2.14
C THR A 26 -10.33 -11.40 -2.66
N GLU A 27 -11.14 -11.96 -3.56
CA GLU A 27 -10.87 -13.26 -4.19
C GLU A 27 -9.55 -13.26 -4.97
N ILE A 28 -9.27 -12.19 -5.73
CA ILE A 28 -7.99 -12.05 -6.46
C ILE A 28 -6.83 -11.89 -5.46
N VAL A 29 -6.98 -11.08 -4.41
CA VAL A 29 -5.93 -10.94 -3.37
C VAL A 29 -5.66 -12.28 -2.67
N GLN A 30 -6.69 -13.05 -2.32
CA GLN A 30 -6.53 -14.41 -1.77
C GLN A 30 -5.86 -15.37 -2.77
N ARG A 31 -6.20 -15.29 -4.05
CA ARG A 31 -5.65 -16.17 -5.09
C ARG A 31 -4.19 -15.86 -5.40
N ASP A 32 -3.86 -14.59 -5.62
CA ASP A 32 -2.61 -14.16 -6.24
C ASP A 32 -1.67 -13.44 -5.27
N GLY A 33 -2.16 -12.98 -4.12
CA GLY A 33 -1.40 -12.22 -3.11
C GLY A 33 -1.46 -10.70 -3.32
N GLY A 34 -1.98 -10.23 -4.46
CA GLY A 34 -2.26 -8.82 -4.67
C GLY A 34 -2.93 -8.49 -6.01
N VAL A 35 -3.44 -7.27 -6.13
CA VAL A 35 -4.20 -6.77 -7.29
C VAL A 35 -3.99 -5.26 -7.47
N ILE A 36 -3.91 -4.79 -8.71
CA ILE A 36 -3.89 -3.35 -9.05
C ILE A 36 -5.32 -2.91 -9.33
N ILE A 37 -5.78 -1.88 -8.62
CA ILE A 37 -7.00 -1.15 -8.90
C ILE A 37 -6.62 0.15 -9.63
N LYS A 38 -6.86 0.17 -10.94
CA LYS A 38 -6.62 1.29 -11.85
C LYS A 38 -7.54 2.46 -11.52
N GLY A 39 -6.99 3.67 -11.42
CA GLY A 39 -7.77 4.90 -11.21
C GLY A 39 -8.65 4.89 -9.96
N LEU A 40 -8.22 4.25 -8.86
CA LEU A 40 -8.96 4.25 -7.59
C LEU A 40 -9.10 5.66 -6.99
N PHE A 41 -8.14 6.53 -7.29
CA PHE A 41 -8.16 7.95 -6.92
C PHE A 41 -7.99 8.83 -8.16
N PRO A 42 -8.70 9.98 -8.25
CA PRO A 42 -8.47 10.96 -9.29
C PRO A 42 -7.04 11.52 -9.25
N THR A 43 -6.45 11.82 -10.41
CA THR A 43 -5.11 12.42 -10.52
C THR A 43 -4.98 13.69 -9.66
N GLU A 44 -6.00 14.57 -9.66
CA GLU A 44 -6.06 15.78 -8.82
C GLU A 44 -5.89 15.49 -7.32
N HIS A 45 -6.48 14.39 -6.82
CA HIS A 45 -6.34 13.99 -5.44
C HIS A 45 -4.92 13.49 -5.12
N THR A 46 -4.27 12.78 -6.06
CA THR A 46 -2.84 12.41 -5.90
C THR A 46 -1.91 13.63 -5.95
N GLU A 47 -2.17 14.60 -6.83
CA GLU A 47 -1.43 15.87 -6.88
C GLU A 47 -1.61 16.70 -5.59
N ARG A 48 -2.80 16.65 -4.97
CA ARG A 48 -3.03 17.23 -3.64
C ARG A 48 -2.17 16.56 -2.56
N ILE A 49 -2.11 15.23 -2.49
CA ILE A 49 -1.23 14.55 -1.51
C ILE A 49 0.23 14.96 -1.75
N ARG A 50 0.70 14.98 -3.00
CA ARG A 50 2.05 15.46 -3.36
C ARG A 50 2.30 16.87 -2.83
N ALA A 51 1.39 17.82 -3.09
CA ALA A 51 1.53 19.20 -2.65
C ALA A 51 1.48 19.35 -1.12
N GLU A 52 0.58 18.63 -0.45
CA GLU A 52 0.40 18.63 1.01
C GLU A 52 1.61 17.99 1.74
N LEU A 53 2.25 16.97 1.16
CA LEU A 53 3.43 16.30 1.74
C LEU A 53 4.78 16.93 1.33
N LYS A 54 4.87 17.70 0.23
CA LYS A 54 6.15 18.25 -0.27
C LYS A 54 7.00 18.96 0.81
N PRO A 55 6.45 19.80 1.71
CA PRO A 55 7.27 20.48 2.73
C PRO A 55 7.93 19.53 3.73
N VAL A 56 7.40 18.31 3.90
CA VAL A 56 7.95 17.27 4.76
C VAL A 56 9.10 16.56 4.05
N PHE A 57 8.93 16.20 2.77
CA PHE A 57 10.00 15.60 1.96
C PHE A 57 11.17 16.55 1.70
N ASP A 58 10.89 17.85 1.52
CA ASP A 58 11.91 18.91 1.41
C ASP A 58 12.77 19.06 2.69
N ALA A 59 12.24 18.63 3.84
CA ALA A 59 12.87 18.73 5.15
C ALA A 59 13.44 17.40 5.68
N ASP A 60 13.18 16.26 5.03
CA ASP A 60 13.67 14.94 5.46
C ASP A 60 15.19 14.80 5.28
N ILE A 61 15.80 14.05 6.20
CA ILE A 61 17.24 13.81 6.26
C ILE A 61 17.56 12.33 5.98
N PRO A 62 18.69 12.03 5.31
CA PRO A 62 19.11 10.65 5.09
C PRO A 62 19.16 9.86 6.40
N ASP A 63 18.64 8.64 6.36
CA ASP A 63 18.52 7.76 7.52
C ASP A 63 19.86 7.59 8.27
N PRO A 64 19.96 8.02 9.54
CA PRO A 64 21.19 7.92 10.31
C PRO A 64 21.57 6.47 10.67
N SER A 65 20.62 5.51 10.58
CA SER A 65 20.92 4.08 10.77
C SER A 65 21.51 3.42 9.53
N GLY A 66 21.35 4.03 8.35
CA GLY A 66 21.78 3.47 7.06
C GLY A 66 20.97 2.26 6.58
N PHE A 67 19.80 1.99 7.17
CA PHE A 67 18.86 0.96 6.70
C PHE A 67 18.21 1.39 5.39
N PHE A 68 17.79 2.67 5.28
CA PHE A 68 17.31 3.26 4.03
C PHE A 68 18.48 3.84 3.20
N PRO A 69 18.45 3.70 1.85
CA PRO A 69 19.40 4.38 0.96
C PRO A 69 19.36 5.91 1.12
N LYS A 70 20.51 6.57 0.99
CA LYS A 70 20.61 8.05 1.05
C LYS A 70 19.83 8.79 -0.05
N SER A 71 19.47 8.09 -1.12
CA SER A 71 18.59 8.57 -2.19
C SER A 71 17.12 8.64 -1.79
N THR A 72 16.68 7.81 -0.83
CA THR A 72 15.29 7.74 -0.40
C THR A 72 14.94 8.94 0.49
N ARG A 73 13.72 9.47 0.35
CA ARG A 73 13.09 10.41 1.29
C ARG A 73 11.84 9.79 1.90
N ARG A 74 11.49 10.19 3.12
CA ARG A 74 10.37 9.62 3.88
C ARG A 74 9.48 10.70 4.48
N ALA A 75 8.20 10.38 4.59
CA ALA A 75 7.24 11.12 5.42
C ALA A 75 6.42 10.14 6.28
N THR A 76 6.10 10.58 7.50
CA THR A 76 5.41 9.81 8.55
C THR A 76 4.33 10.67 9.20
N GLY A 77 3.24 10.06 9.67
CA GLY A 77 2.08 10.75 10.25
C GLY A 77 1.18 11.39 9.19
N LEU A 78 1.05 10.76 8.02
CA LEU A 78 0.47 11.37 6.82
C LEU A 78 -0.97 11.85 7.02
N ILE A 79 -1.80 11.10 7.77
CA ILE A 79 -3.15 11.54 8.20
C ILE A 79 -3.11 12.84 9.01
N GLY A 80 -2.08 13.08 9.81
CA GLY A 80 -1.91 14.35 10.55
C GLY A 80 -1.64 15.52 9.59
N ILE A 81 -0.75 15.31 8.63
CA ILE A 81 -0.25 16.32 7.68
C ILE A 81 -1.27 16.65 6.59
N SER A 82 -1.70 15.63 5.83
CA SER A 82 -2.51 15.77 4.62
C SER A 82 -3.98 15.46 4.91
N ASP A 83 -4.89 16.24 4.33
CA ASP A 83 -6.33 15.96 4.34
C ASP A 83 -6.70 15.01 3.18
N ALA A 84 -5.96 15.08 2.06
CA ALA A 84 -6.09 14.08 1.00
C ALA A 84 -5.68 12.67 1.49
N CYS A 85 -4.71 12.52 2.41
CA CYS A 85 -4.45 11.24 3.08
C CYS A 85 -5.62 10.76 3.96
N VAL A 86 -6.44 11.65 4.53
CA VAL A 86 -7.67 11.27 5.26
C VAL A 86 -8.71 10.73 4.27
N GLU A 87 -8.94 11.43 3.16
CA GLU A 87 -9.78 10.98 2.05
C GLU A 87 -9.33 9.60 1.51
N TYR A 88 -8.01 9.36 1.39
CA TYR A 88 -7.46 8.07 0.96
C TYR A 88 -7.86 6.93 1.90
N VAL A 89 -7.54 7.05 3.20
CA VAL A 89 -7.83 5.97 4.16
C VAL A 89 -9.34 5.77 4.39
N THR A 90 -10.16 6.77 4.07
CA THR A 90 -11.62 6.71 4.17
C THR A 90 -12.35 6.30 2.88
N ASN A 91 -11.61 5.96 1.81
CA ASN A 91 -12.17 5.37 0.60
C ASN A 91 -12.93 4.06 0.91
N LYS A 92 -14.20 3.98 0.49
CA LYS A 92 -15.07 2.86 0.85
C LYS A 92 -14.60 1.51 0.29
N LEU A 93 -14.10 1.46 -0.95
CA LEU A 93 -13.65 0.19 -1.54
C LEU A 93 -12.39 -0.32 -0.83
N TRP A 94 -11.47 0.59 -0.50
CA TRP A 94 -10.29 0.29 0.31
C TRP A 94 -10.68 -0.24 1.71
N ILE A 95 -11.55 0.48 2.43
CA ILE A 95 -12.05 0.07 3.76
C ILE A 95 -12.77 -1.29 3.68
N ASP A 96 -13.68 -1.50 2.73
CA ASP A 96 -14.43 -2.75 2.60
C ASP A 96 -13.49 -3.95 2.34
N VAL A 97 -12.47 -3.78 1.49
CA VAL A 97 -11.50 -4.83 1.15
C VAL A 97 -10.60 -5.12 2.35
N CYS A 98 -10.07 -4.09 3.02
CA CYS A 98 -9.28 -4.26 4.25
C CYS A 98 -10.10 -4.92 5.37
N ASN A 99 -11.37 -4.52 5.56
CA ASN A 99 -12.31 -5.17 6.48
C ASN A 99 -12.46 -6.67 6.17
N LYS A 100 -12.70 -7.02 4.90
CA LYS A 100 -12.91 -8.43 4.51
C LYS A 100 -11.65 -9.27 4.67
N ILE A 101 -10.48 -8.70 4.37
CA ILE A 101 -9.17 -9.34 4.58
C ILE A 101 -8.85 -9.52 6.08
N LEU A 102 -8.99 -8.46 6.89
CA LEU A 102 -8.58 -8.46 8.29
C LEU A 102 -9.56 -9.20 9.22
N SER A 103 -10.83 -9.35 8.84
CA SER A 103 -11.80 -10.15 9.59
C SER A 103 -11.60 -11.67 9.44
N MET A 104 -10.84 -12.13 8.44
CA MET A 104 -10.55 -13.56 8.25
C MET A 104 -9.61 -14.13 9.32
N THR A 105 -9.90 -15.37 9.75
CA THR A 105 -9.14 -16.10 10.79
C THR A 105 -8.54 -17.43 10.28
N LYS A 106 -7.73 -17.38 9.23
CA LYS A 106 -6.45 -18.14 9.09
C LYS A 106 -5.73 -17.72 7.81
N SER A 107 -4.40 -17.68 7.84
CA SER A 107 -3.47 -17.46 6.72
C SER A 107 -3.74 -16.20 5.86
N THR A 108 -3.11 -15.07 6.13
CA THR A 108 -1.71 -14.74 5.79
C THR A 108 -1.45 -14.53 4.26
N TYR A 109 -0.90 -13.42 3.72
CA TYR A 109 -0.61 -12.03 4.17
C TYR A 109 -0.13 -11.16 2.82
N GLU A 110 0.28 -9.88 2.37
CA GLU A 110 0.98 -8.49 2.63
C GLU A 110 1.77 -7.90 1.40
N ASN A 111 1.39 -6.71 0.90
CA ASN A 111 1.95 -5.69 -0.05
C ASN A 111 1.19 -4.18 -0.43
N VAL A 112 2.52 -3.72 -0.70
CA VAL A 112 3.30 -2.57 -1.30
C VAL A 112 3.70 -2.84 -2.76
N ALA A 113 4.14 -1.82 -3.52
CA ALA A 113 4.51 -1.90 -4.95
C ALA A 113 5.94 -2.41 -5.23
N THR A 114 6.49 -3.12 -4.25
CA THR A 114 7.19 -4.40 -4.38
C THR A 114 7.24 -5.07 -5.75
N LEU A 115 8.41 -5.65 -5.98
CA LEU A 115 8.70 -6.89 -6.71
C LEU A 115 7.80 -8.08 -6.27
N ILE A 116 6.50 -8.06 -6.57
CA ILE A 116 5.59 -9.10 -6.05
C ILE A 116 5.90 -10.42 -6.74
N ILE A 117 5.97 -11.50 -5.98
CA ILE A 117 5.94 -12.85 -6.53
C ILE A 117 4.53 -13.39 -6.29
N PRO A 118 3.63 -13.38 -7.30
CA PRO A 118 2.25 -13.83 -7.12
C PRO A 118 2.19 -15.26 -6.62
N GLY A 119 1.32 -15.52 -5.64
CA GLY A 119 1.21 -16.82 -4.98
C GLY A 119 2.27 -17.11 -3.90
N SER A 120 3.27 -16.24 -3.68
CA SER A 120 4.31 -16.48 -2.67
C SER A 120 3.84 -16.41 -1.21
N HIS A 121 2.66 -15.83 -0.95
CA HIS A 121 1.98 -15.91 0.36
C HIS A 121 1.65 -17.33 0.81
N LYS A 122 1.70 -18.29 -0.12
CA LYS A 122 1.44 -19.74 0.07
C LYS A 122 2.71 -20.58 0.16
N TRP A 123 3.89 -19.96 0.15
CA TRP A 123 5.17 -20.66 0.25
C TRP A 123 5.52 -21.04 1.69
N ASP A 124 6.37 -22.05 1.83
CA ASP A 124 6.99 -22.40 3.10
C ASP A 124 8.00 -21.32 3.53
N ILE A 125 8.20 -21.15 4.84
CA ILE A 125 9.10 -20.14 5.42
C ILE A 125 10.56 -20.34 5.01
N GLU A 126 10.98 -21.60 4.78
CA GLU A 126 12.35 -21.94 4.36
C GLU A 126 12.62 -21.60 2.87
N ARG A 127 11.60 -21.25 2.08
CA ARG A 127 11.75 -21.02 0.63
C ARG A 127 12.18 -19.58 0.32
N THR A 128 13.48 -19.38 0.20
CA THR A 128 14.06 -18.11 -0.28
C THR A 128 13.47 -17.66 -1.63
N PRO A 129 13.08 -16.39 -1.79
CA PRO A 129 12.65 -15.82 -3.07
C PRO A 129 13.84 -15.57 -4.00
N LYS A 130 13.64 -15.66 -5.31
CA LYS A 130 14.64 -15.25 -6.32
C LYS A 130 14.21 -13.96 -7.03
N ARG A 131 15.18 -13.19 -7.53
CA ARG A 131 14.91 -11.90 -8.21
C ARG A 131 14.18 -12.08 -9.54
N GLU A 132 14.36 -13.22 -10.19
CA GLU A 132 13.79 -13.55 -11.50
C GLU A 132 12.33 -14.05 -11.39
N GLU A 133 11.86 -14.31 -10.17
CA GLU A 133 10.48 -14.73 -9.88
C GLU A 133 9.54 -13.51 -9.67
N ALA A 134 10.11 -12.31 -9.55
CA ALA A 134 9.39 -11.10 -9.17
C ALA A 134 8.87 -10.29 -10.36
N VAL A 135 7.68 -9.72 -10.19
CA VAL A 135 6.98 -8.92 -11.19
C VAL A 135 6.93 -7.45 -10.73
N PRO A 136 7.27 -6.47 -11.58
CA PRO A 136 7.13 -5.07 -11.24
C PRO A 136 5.64 -4.67 -11.18
N ALA A 137 5.24 -4.01 -10.10
CA ALA A 137 3.94 -3.36 -10.00
C ALA A 137 3.95 -2.00 -10.71
N GLU A 138 3.72 -2.02 -12.02
CA GLU A 138 3.57 -0.82 -12.85
C GLU A 138 2.21 -0.13 -12.59
N LEU A 139 2.27 1.09 -12.09
CA LEU A 139 1.14 1.93 -11.67
C LEU A 139 1.19 3.28 -12.41
N ASP A 140 0.04 3.74 -12.90
CA ASP A 140 -0.19 5.13 -13.31
C ASP A 140 -0.67 5.98 -12.12
N VAL A 141 -0.65 7.31 -12.25
CA VAL A 141 -1.10 8.22 -11.18
C VAL A 141 -2.59 8.03 -10.89
N GLY A 142 -2.91 7.65 -9.65
CA GLY A 142 -4.27 7.31 -9.21
C GLY A 142 -4.56 5.80 -9.10
N ASP A 143 -3.66 4.95 -9.60
CA ASP A 143 -3.72 3.50 -9.33
C ASP A 143 -3.32 3.16 -7.90
N VAL A 144 -3.84 2.05 -7.38
CA VAL A 144 -3.44 1.47 -6.09
C VAL A 144 -3.21 -0.03 -6.23
N LEU A 145 -2.17 -0.57 -5.61
CA LEU A 145 -1.94 -2.01 -5.44
C LEU A 145 -2.41 -2.41 -4.01
N ILE A 146 -3.07 -3.57 -3.83
CA ILE A 146 -3.70 -4.03 -2.56
C ILE A 146 -3.33 -5.49 -2.20
N PHE A 147 -3.24 -5.84 -0.90
CA PHE A 147 -2.68 -7.10 -0.35
C PHE A 147 -2.96 -7.40 1.17
N THR A 148 -2.20 -8.30 1.86
CA THR A 148 -2.66 -9.11 3.04
C THR A 148 -2.03 -9.37 4.52
N GLY A 149 -0.83 -9.41 5.23
CA GLY A 149 0.71 -9.15 5.43
C GLY A 149 2.07 -9.99 5.19
N ASN A 150 2.40 -10.74 4.08
CA ASN A 150 3.57 -11.69 3.91
C ASN A 150 3.99 -12.05 2.45
N VAL A 151 3.45 -11.43 1.39
CA VAL A 151 3.98 -11.69 0.03
C VAL A 151 5.39 -11.10 -0.01
N TYR A 152 6.35 -11.78 -0.62
CA TYR A 152 7.75 -11.33 -0.59
C TYR A 152 7.92 -9.92 -1.20
N HIS A 153 8.68 -9.08 -0.50
CA HIS A 153 8.89 -7.66 -0.79
C HIS A 153 10.23 -7.32 -1.42
N GLY A 154 10.26 -6.22 -2.17
CA GLY A 154 11.46 -5.45 -2.45
C GLY A 154 11.14 -4.20 -3.27
N GLY A 155 11.59 -3.03 -2.81
CA GLY A 155 11.58 -1.82 -3.62
C GLY A 155 12.49 -2.00 -4.85
N GLY A 156 12.01 -1.61 -6.03
CA GLY A 156 12.81 -1.65 -7.26
C GLY A 156 13.86 -0.55 -7.27
N ALA A 157 15.06 -0.84 -7.80
CA ALA A 157 16.07 0.18 -8.04
C ALA A 157 15.60 1.16 -9.13
N ASN A 158 15.51 2.45 -8.82
CA ASN A 158 15.28 3.50 -9.81
C ASN A 158 16.48 3.53 -10.79
N LYS A 159 16.18 3.55 -12.10
CA LYS A 159 17.16 3.58 -13.20
C LYS A 159 16.95 4.76 -14.16
N SER A 160 16.00 5.64 -13.85
CA SER A 160 15.88 6.92 -14.56
C SER A 160 17.04 7.86 -14.18
N ILE A 161 17.23 8.91 -14.97
CA ILE A 161 18.30 9.90 -14.75
C ILE A 161 17.75 11.15 -14.05
N ASP A 162 16.48 11.46 -14.30
CA ASP A 162 15.81 12.74 -14.06
C ASP A 162 14.42 12.60 -13.40
N GLN A 163 14.00 11.39 -13.01
CA GLN A 163 12.68 11.12 -12.43
C GLN A 163 12.78 10.58 -10.98
N ILE A 164 11.99 11.16 -10.09
CA ILE A 164 11.79 10.68 -8.71
C ILE A 164 10.52 9.80 -8.70
N ARG A 165 10.52 8.71 -7.92
CA ARG A 165 9.43 7.73 -7.87
C ARG A 165 8.78 7.73 -6.50
N GLU A 166 7.92 8.73 -6.29
CA GLU A 166 7.16 8.93 -5.05
C GLU A 166 6.10 7.83 -4.85
N VAL A 167 6.00 7.28 -3.64
CA VAL A 167 5.02 6.24 -3.27
C VAL A 167 4.45 6.52 -1.88
N ILE A 168 3.13 6.42 -1.76
CA ILE A 168 2.41 6.51 -0.49
C ILE A 168 2.08 5.08 -0.03
N GLY A 169 2.69 4.62 1.06
CA GLY A 169 2.37 3.36 1.72
C GLY A 169 1.39 3.56 2.86
N MET A 170 0.22 2.92 2.77
CA MET A 170 -0.78 2.91 3.85
C MET A 170 -1.09 1.45 4.20
N PHE A 171 -0.77 1.08 5.43
CA PHE A 171 -0.72 -0.30 5.92
C PHE A 171 -1.81 -0.50 6.98
N MET A 172 -2.42 -1.69 6.98
CA MET A 172 -3.62 -1.96 7.77
C MET A 172 -3.43 -3.20 8.65
N VAL A 173 -3.40 -2.99 9.97
CA VAL A 173 -3.29 -4.09 10.94
C VAL A 173 -4.60 -4.31 11.70
N LYS A 174 -4.82 -5.56 12.17
CA LYS A 174 -5.92 -5.85 13.09
C LYS A 174 -5.73 -5.04 14.37
N GLY A 175 -6.78 -4.43 14.92
CA GLY A 175 -6.70 -3.51 16.08
C GLY A 175 -6.23 -4.10 17.41
N MET A 176 -5.90 -5.40 17.44
CA MET A 176 -5.20 -6.07 18.55
C MET A 176 -3.66 -6.01 18.42
N TYR A 177 -3.14 -5.57 17.28
CA TYR A 177 -1.71 -5.34 17.04
C TYR A 177 -1.36 -3.86 17.23
N ARG A 178 -0.09 -3.63 17.57
CA ARG A 178 0.49 -2.29 17.61
C ARG A 178 1.01 -1.92 16.21
N PRO A 179 0.62 -0.76 15.63
CA PRO A 179 1.28 -0.21 14.45
C PRO A 179 2.67 0.35 14.77
N ALA A 180 3.49 0.58 13.73
CA ALA A 180 4.71 1.36 13.84
C ALA A 180 4.39 2.82 14.23
N GLU A 181 3.42 3.44 13.55
CA GLU A 181 2.94 4.80 13.85
C GLU A 181 1.87 4.86 14.96
N ASN A 182 2.00 5.82 15.87
CA ASN A 182 0.97 6.10 16.87
C ASN A 182 0.04 7.23 16.42
N GLN A 183 -1.02 6.87 15.68
CA GLN A 183 -2.02 7.83 15.17
C GLN A 183 -2.71 8.66 16.27
N MET A 184 -2.81 8.14 17.50
CA MET A 184 -3.39 8.87 18.64
C MET A 184 -2.50 10.03 19.14
N LEU A 185 -1.26 10.12 18.65
CA LEU A 185 -0.34 11.25 18.87
C LEU A 185 -0.03 12.01 17.58
N ALA A 186 -0.02 11.34 16.42
CA ALA A 186 0.24 11.96 15.12
C ALA A 186 -0.95 12.77 14.57
N VAL A 187 -2.18 12.46 14.99
CA VAL A 187 -3.40 13.14 14.53
C VAL A 187 -3.98 14.01 15.65
N PRO A 188 -4.01 15.34 15.50
CA PRO A 188 -4.57 16.23 16.52
C PRO A 188 -6.06 15.95 16.79
N PRO A 189 -6.55 16.02 18.06
CA PRO A 189 -7.92 15.67 18.40
C PRO A 189 -9.01 16.47 17.67
N GLU A 190 -8.72 17.71 17.30
CA GLU A 190 -9.58 18.57 16.49
C GLU A 190 -9.66 18.10 15.03
N LYS A 191 -8.53 17.66 14.44
CA LYS A 191 -8.52 17.06 13.10
C LYS A 191 -9.25 15.71 13.10
N ALA A 192 -8.96 14.84 14.07
CA ALA A 192 -9.64 13.56 14.23
C ALA A 192 -11.17 13.68 14.41
N ARG A 193 -11.68 14.80 14.94
CA ARG A 193 -13.13 15.07 15.05
C ARG A 193 -13.81 15.26 13.69
N SER A 194 -13.11 15.78 12.68
CA SER A 194 -13.69 16.00 11.33
C SER A 194 -13.99 14.71 10.56
N PHE A 195 -13.30 13.60 10.88
CA PHE A 195 -13.34 12.40 10.04
C PHE A 195 -14.73 11.75 9.96
N PRO A 196 -15.08 11.05 8.85
CA PRO A 196 -16.34 10.33 8.70
C PRO A 196 -16.65 9.39 9.89
N PRO A 197 -17.91 9.29 10.38
CA PRO A 197 -18.24 8.49 11.57
C PRO A 197 -17.78 7.03 11.53
N GLY A 198 -17.81 6.39 10.35
CA GLY A 198 -17.38 5.00 10.16
C GLY A 198 -15.85 4.78 10.08
N SER A 199 -15.05 5.83 10.05
CA SER A 199 -13.57 5.75 10.01
C SER A 199 -12.90 5.76 11.38
N LYS A 200 -13.68 6.02 12.45
CA LYS A 200 -13.20 6.30 13.81
C LYS A 200 -13.18 5.07 14.73
N THR A 201 -13.66 3.91 14.28
CA THR A 201 -14.29 2.92 15.20
C THR A 201 -13.88 1.45 15.02
N SER A 202 -12.83 1.12 14.24
CA SER A 202 -12.41 -0.29 14.10
C SER A 202 -10.92 -0.61 13.96
N TRP A 203 -10.10 0.23 13.30
CA TRP A 203 -8.71 -0.12 12.97
C TRP A 203 -7.70 0.97 13.33
N VAL A 204 -6.45 0.56 13.52
CA VAL A 204 -5.34 1.45 13.86
C VAL A 204 -4.41 1.52 12.65
N TRP A 205 -4.34 2.69 12.03
CA TRP A 205 -3.66 2.93 10.75
C TRP A 205 -2.14 2.93 10.94
N ASP A 206 -1.41 2.30 10.02
CA ASP A 206 0.05 2.33 9.96
C ASP A 206 0.50 2.90 8.61
N GLN A 207 1.59 3.69 8.57
CA GLN A 207 1.87 4.54 7.41
C GLN A 207 3.37 4.73 7.19
N SER A 208 3.77 4.83 5.93
CA SER A 208 5.03 5.44 5.51
C SER A 208 4.92 5.85 4.05
N ALA A 209 5.31 7.08 3.71
CA ALA A 209 5.55 7.44 2.31
C ALA A 209 7.05 7.42 2.02
N GLU A 210 7.44 6.91 0.86
CA GLU A 210 8.82 6.72 0.42
C GLU A 210 8.99 7.25 -1.02
N CYS A 211 10.02 8.07 -1.25
CA CYS A 211 10.32 8.72 -2.54
C CYS A 211 11.79 8.52 -2.94
#